data_AF-A0A9E2E6A4-F1
#
_entry.id   AF-A0A9E2E6A4-F1
#
_cell.length_a   1.000
_cell.length_b   1.000
_cell.length_c   1.000
_cell.angle_alpha   90.00
_cell.angle_beta   90.00
_cell.angle_gamma   90.00
#
_symmetry.space_group_name_H-M   'P 1'
#
loop_
_entity.id
_entity.type
_entity.pdbx_description
1 polymer ?
#
loop_
_entity_poly.entity_id
_entity_poly.type
_entity_poly.pdbx_seq_one_letter_code
_entity_poly.pdbx_strand_id
1 'polypeptide(L)'
;MKEHLNCGALLESLSEYVDGVLGDALCEEIESHVAGCDDCRVVVDTLKKTICLYHETSEKTAIPLDVRERLFHRLNLDDFIEERKQT
;
A
#
# COMPACT_ATOMS: atom_id res chain seq x y z
N MET A 1 9.44 -18.58 25.03
CA MET A 1 10.17 -17.62 24.19
C MET A 1 10.50 -18.38 22.90
N LYS A 2 9.62 -18.34 21.90
CA LYS A 2 9.84 -19.08 20.66
C LYS A 2 10.95 -18.38 19.91
N GLU A 3 11.99 -19.12 19.53
CA GLU A 3 13.02 -18.63 18.61
C GLU A 3 12.37 -18.43 17.25
N HIS A 4 11.86 -17.22 17.02
CA HIS A 4 11.34 -16.81 15.73
C HIS A 4 12.53 -16.48 14.82
N LEU A 5 13.09 -17.52 14.22
CA LEU A 5 14.05 -17.40 13.13
C LEU A 5 13.45 -16.41 12.09
N ASN A 6 14.11 -15.26 11.92
CA ASN A 6 13.86 -14.22 10.92
C ASN A 6 12.77 -13.13 11.12
N CYS A 7 12.15 -12.96 12.30
CA CYS A 7 11.31 -11.75 12.51
C CYS A 7 12.11 -10.44 12.37
N GLY A 8 13.37 -10.43 12.84
CA GLY A 8 14.25 -9.25 12.73
C GLY A 8 14.59 -8.89 11.28
N ALA A 9 14.92 -9.89 10.46
CA ALA A 9 15.21 -9.69 9.04
C ALA A 9 13.99 -9.15 8.26
N LEU A 10 12.79 -9.62 8.61
CA LEU A 10 11.55 -9.05 8.07
C LEU A 10 11.40 -7.58 8.45
N LEU A 11 11.62 -7.22 9.72
CA LEU A 11 11.50 -5.83 10.18
C LEU A 11 12.49 -4.90 9.46
N GLU A 12 13.71 -5.36 9.19
CA GLU A 12 14.71 -4.61 8.42
C GLU A 12 14.26 -4.36 6.98
N SER A 13 13.61 -5.35 6.36
CA SER A 13 13.16 -5.29 4.96
C SER A 13 11.77 -4.64 4.78
N LEU A 14 11.06 -4.39 5.88
CA LEU A 14 9.64 -3.99 5.84
C LEU A 14 9.43 -2.60 5.23
N SER A 15 10.38 -1.67 5.41
CA SER A 15 10.29 -0.33 4.78
C SER A 15 10.34 -0.45 3.26
N GLU A 16 11.35 -1.16 2.73
CA GLU A 16 11.53 -1.37 1.29
C GLU A 16 10.35 -2.12 0.67
N TYR A 17 9.79 -3.08 1.41
CA TYR A 17 8.59 -3.82 1.02
C TYR A 17 7.38 -2.89 0.88
N VAL A 18 7.14 -2.01 1.86
CA VAL A 18 6.02 -1.05 1.82
C VAL A 18 6.20 0.00 0.72
N ASP A 19 7.43 0.43 0.49
CA ASP A 19 7.76 1.40 -0.56
C ASP A 19 7.73 0.80 -1.97
N GLY A 20 7.57 -0.53 -2.09
CA GLY A 20 7.49 -1.24 -3.37
C GLY A 20 8.81 -1.27 -4.14
N VAL A 21 9.94 -1.08 -3.45
CA VAL A 21 11.29 -1.10 -4.04
C VAL A 21 12.04 -2.40 -3.77
N LEU A 22 11.45 -3.28 -2.98
CA LEU A 22 11.98 -4.60 -2.67
C LEU A 22 11.83 -5.55 -3.87
N GLY A 23 12.85 -6.38 -4.11
CA GLY A 23 12.80 -7.37 -5.19
C GLY A 23 11.81 -8.51 -4.92
N ASP A 24 11.21 -9.03 -5.99
CA ASP A 24 10.12 -10.03 -5.95
C ASP A 24 10.41 -11.23 -5.05
N ALA A 25 11.63 -11.79 -5.11
CA ALA A 25 12.01 -12.94 -4.30
C ALA A 25 11.94 -12.65 -2.80
N LEU A 26 12.32 -11.45 -2.36
CA LEU A 26 12.28 -11.08 -0.95
C LEU A 26 10.85 -10.70 -0.51
N CYS A 27 10.03 -10.18 -1.42
CA CYS A 27 8.60 -10.01 -1.18
C CYS A 27 7.92 -11.34 -0.88
N GLU A 28 8.19 -12.39 -1.67
CA GLU A 28 7.64 -13.73 -1.43
C GLU A 28 8.07 -14.31 -0.07
N GLU A 29 9.33 -14.10 0.32
CA GLU A 29 9.84 -14.53 1.64
C GLU A 29 9.12 -13.82 2.80
N ILE A 30 8.91 -12.50 2.68
CA ILE A 30 8.17 -11.71 3.67
C ILE A 30 6.73 -12.22 3.77
N GLU A 31 6.04 -12.40 2.64
CA GLU A 31 4.66 -12.88 2.61
C GLU A 31 4.52 -14.26 3.26
N SER A 32 5.45 -15.18 2.95
CA SER A 32 5.52 -16.51 3.56
C SER A 32 5.72 -16.44 5.08
N HIS A 33 6.62 -15.58 5.55
CA HIS A 33 6.86 -15.38 6.98
C HIS A 33 5.61 -14.83 7.69
N VAL A 34 4.97 -13.81 7.13
CA VAL A 34 3.77 -13.17 7.70
C VAL A 34 2.61 -14.17 7.79
N ALA A 35 2.48 -15.07 6.81
CA ALA A 35 1.47 -16.13 6.85
C ALA A 35 1.67 -17.11 8.01
N GLY A 36 2.92 -17.38 8.40
CA GLY A 36 3.28 -18.32 9.47
C GLY A 36 3.54 -17.71 10.85
N CYS A 37 3.61 -16.38 10.97
CA CYS A 37 4.00 -15.70 12.21
C CYS A 37 2.94 -14.68 12.66
N ASP A 38 2.27 -14.97 13.78
CA ASP A 38 1.25 -14.10 14.35
C ASP A 38 1.80 -12.72 14.75
N ASP A 39 3.01 -12.67 15.32
CA ASP A 39 3.64 -11.41 15.76
C ASP A 39 3.91 -10.49 14.56
N CYS A 40 4.52 -11.01 13.49
CA CYS A 40 4.76 -10.24 12.27
C CYS A 40 3.46 -9.86 11.54
N ARG A 41 2.43 -10.71 11.57
CA ARG A 41 1.11 -10.35 11.06
C ARG A 41 0.53 -9.13 11.78
N VAL A 42 0.62 -9.09 13.11
CA VAL A 42 0.18 -7.93 13.90
C VAL A 42 0.97 -6.67 13.53
N VAL A 43 2.29 -6.78 13.35
CA VAL A 43 3.14 -5.65 12.94
C VAL A 43 2.71 -5.11 11.57
N VAL A 44 2.61 -5.98 10.56
CA VAL A 44 2.24 -5.59 9.19
C VAL A 44 0.83 -4.99 9.14
N ASP A 45 -0.13 -5.58 9.84
CA ASP A 45 -1.49 -5.07 9.90
C ASP A 45 -1.56 -3.69 10.58
N THR A 46 -0.78 -3.49 11.65
CA THR A 46 -0.71 -2.20 12.35
C THR A 46 -0.06 -1.12 11.48
N LEU A 47 0.99 -1.48 10.73
CA LEU A 47 1.64 -0.58 9.78
C LEU A 47 0.67 -0.18 8.66
N LYS A 48 -0.03 -1.15 8.05
CA LYS A 48 -1.06 -0.88 7.03
C LYS A 48 -2.13 0.08 7.54
N LYS A 49 -2.63 -0.14 8.77
CA LYS A 49 -3.61 0.78 9.39
C LYS A 49 -3.05 2.18 9.56
N THR A 50 -1.80 2.30 10.01
CA THR A 50 -1.12 3.59 10.15
C THR A 50 -1.05 4.33 8.80
N ILE A 51 -0.68 3.64 7.72
CA ILE A 51 -0.64 4.21 6.36
C ILE A 51 -2.04 4.69 5.93
N CYS A 52 -3.07 3.86 6.13
CA CYS A 52 -4.45 4.25 5.82
C CYS A 52 -4.88 5.51 6.57
N LEU A 53 -4.60 5.58 7.88
CA LEU A 53 -4.93 6.74 8.69
C LEU A 53 -4.22 8.01 8.18
N TYR A 54 -2.95 7.91 7.77
CA TYR A 54 -2.25 9.03 7.16
C TYR A 54 -2.90 9.47 5.85
N HIS A 55 -3.26 8.55 4.97
CA HIS A 55 -3.97 8.89 3.73
C HIS A 55 -5.34 9.54 3.98
N GLU A 56 -6.10 9.04 4.94
CA GLU A 56 -7.44 9.56 5.28
C GLU A 56 -7.41 10.94 5.95
N THR A 57 -6.43 11.15 6.83
CA THR A 57 -6.30 12.40 7.61
C THR A 57 -5.47 13.47 6.91
N SER A 58 -4.66 13.09 5.90
CA SER A 58 -3.90 14.06 5.11
C SER A 58 -4.82 15.00 4.35
N GLU A 59 -4.39 16.26 4.22
CA GLU A 59 -5.10 17.23 3.39
C GLU A 59 -5.14 16.73 1.95
N LYS A 60 -6.35 16.49 1.44
CA LYS A 60 -6.55 16.11 0.05
C LYS A 60 -6.09 17.26 -0.82
N THR A 61 -4.93 17.09 -1.46
CA THR A 61 -4.48 18.03 -2.48
C THR A 61 -5.48 17.99 -3.63
N ALA A 62 -6.04 19.15 -3.98
CA ALA A 62 -6.94 19.25 -5.11
C ALA A 62 -6.15 19.00 -6.41
N ILE A 63 -6.38 17.84 -7.02
CA ILE A 63 -5.85 17.54 -8.35
C ILE A 63 -6.63 18.40 -9.36
N PRO A 64 -5.95 19.17 -10.23
CA PRO A 64 -6.62 19.91 -11.30
C PRO A 64 -7.49 18.98 -12.16
N LEU A 65 -8.69 19.46 -12.49
CA LEU A 65 -9.68 18.65 -13.20
C LEU A 65 -9.16 18.17 -14.56
N ASP A 66 -8.45 19.04 -15.28
CA ASP A 66 -7.87 18.73 -16.60
C ASP A 66 -6.85 17.58 -16.53
N VAL A 67 -6.06 17.50 -15.46
CA VAL A 67 -5.09 16.42 -15.23
C VAL A 67 -5.82 15.10 -15.00
N ARG A 68 -6.89 15.10 -14.20
CA ARG A 68 -7.72 13.91 -13.93
C ARG A 68 -8.42 13.42 -15.20
N GLU A 69 -9.07 14.32 -15.94
CA GLU A 69 -9.80 13.98 -17.16
C GLU A 69 -8.87 13.37 -18.22
N ARG A 70 -7.69 13.98 -18.42
CA ARG A 70 -6.67 13.44 -19.33
C ARG A 70 -6.19 12.06 -18.90
N LEU A 71 -6.00 11.83 -17.60
CA LEU A 71 -5.61 10.52 -17.07
C LEU A 71 -6.70 9.49 -17.34
N PHE A 72 -7.96 9.81 -17.01
CA PHE A 72 -9.08 8.88 -17.13
C PHE A 72 -9.34 8.52 -18.59
N HIS A 73 -9.28 9.50 -19.49
CA HIS A 73 -9.35 9.25 -20.93
C HIS A 73 -8.24 8.33 -21.44
N ARG A 74 -6.99 8.52 -20.97
CA ARG A 74 -5.86 7.65 -21.36
C ARG A 74 -5.98 6.22 -20.83
N LEU A 75 -6.69 6.03 -19.72
CA LEU A 75 -6.98 4.72 -19.14
C LEU A 75 -8.29 4.12 -19.68
N ASN A 76 -8.97 4.77 -20.64
CA ASN A 76 -10.28 4.39 -21.17
C ASN A 76 -11.36 4.29 -20.07
N LEU A 77 -11.35 5.23 -19.12
CA LEU A 77 -12.27 5.33 -17.99
C LEU A 77 -13.24 6.52 -18.16
N ASP A 78 -13.70 6.76 -19.39
CA ASP A 78 -14.49 7.94 -19.74
C ASP A 78 -15.84 8.00 -19.01
N ASP A 79 -16.43 6.87 -18.64
CA ASP A 79 -17.68 6.79 -17.86
C ASP A 79 -17.59 7.58 -16.53
N PHE A 80 -16.42 7.56 -15.87
CA PHE A 80 -16.18 8.30 -14.63
C PHE A 80 -16.01 9.82 -14.83
N ILE A 81 -15.82 10.27 -16.07
CA ILE A 81 -15.79 11.69 -16.43
C ILE A 81 -17.23 12.19 -16.62
N GLU A 82 -18.09 11.38 -17.24
CA GLU A 82 -19.48 11.76 -17.57
C GLU A 82 -20.39 11.84 -16.34
N GLU A 83 -20.25 10.92 -15.38
CA GLU A 83 -21.01 10.91 -14.13
C GLU A 83 -20.85 12.20 -13.30
N ARG A 84 -19.74 12.93 -13.46
CA ARG A 84 -19.48 14.18 -12.74
C ARG A 84 -20.10 15.42 -13.40
N LYS A 85 -20.51 15.36 -14.67
CA LYS A 85 -21.12 16.51 -15.37
C LYS A 85 -22.59 16.74 -15.00
N GLN A 86 -23.20 15.83 -14.24
CA GLN A 86 -24.63 15.86 -13.89
C GLN A 86 -24.91 16.42 -12.48
N THR A 87 -23.89 16.83 -11.73
CA THR A 87 -23.98 17.41 -10.37
C THR A 87 -23.27 18.75 -10.32
#